data_AF-A0A372ZJ00-F1
#
_entry.id   AF-A0A372ZJ00-F1
#
_cell.length_a   1.000
_cell.length_b   1.000
_cell.length_c   1.000
_cell.angle_alpha   90.00
_cell.angle_beta   90.00
_cell.angle_gamma   90.00
#
_symmetry.space_group_name_H-M   'P 1'
#
loop_
_entity.id
_entity.type
_entity.pdbx_description
1 polymer ?
#
loop_
_entity_poly.entity_id
_entity_poly.type
_entity_poly.pdbx_seq_one_letter_code
_entity_poly.pdbx_strand_id
1 'polypeptide(L)'
;MRELDGDAVRLAAVGLVRLGAQDWLSTEGGAPAWVGGLRAASFADAWLAFGDGPASGLRAPAPEVLRAVVARAAELVLRSCREDGPAALEWLGQRSAEAREQAHREGASHPAEPCALTLVWHGVQALTAEDGPDHARRIEERAEAYVRERHCRQDTLALVLCCTRIAAAALVELCEGDPERVAGRLEQDAARSMPRAGLVPLWVPGRPALPAG
;
A
#
# COMPACT_ATOMS: atom_id res chain seq x y z
N MET A 1 8.50 -15.29 17.37
CA MET A 1 7.63 -15.56 16.20
C MET A 1 6.86 -14.31 15.80
N ARG A 2 6.10 -13.66 16.69
CA ARG A 2 5.36 -12.40 16.39
C ARG A 2 6.17 -11.23 15.82
N GLU A 3 7.45 -11.06 16.20
CA GLU A 3 8.28 -9.96 15.67
C GLU A 3 8.64 -10.17 14.18
N LEU A 4 8.95 -11.41 13.78
CA LEU A 4 9.27 -11.75 12.39
C LEU A 4 8.06 -11.61 11.47
N ASP A 5 6.85 -11.90 11.97
CA ASP A 5 5.61 -11.74 11.22
C ASP A 5 5.32 -10.26 10.93
N GLY A 6 5.54 -9.38 11.93
CA GLY A 6 5.40 -7.93 11.77
C GLY A 6 6.45 -7.32 10.83
N ASP A 7 7.67 -7.85 10.81
CA ASP A 7 8.72 -7.42 9.89
C ASP A 7 8.39 -7.82 8.44
N ALA A 8 7.87 -9.03 8.21
CA ALA A 8 7.45 -9.48 6.88
C ALA A 8 6.32 -8.62 6.29
N VAL A 9 5.33 -8.24 7.11
CA VAL A 9 4.24 -7.34 6.71
C VAL A 9 4.76 -5.97 6.26
N ARG A 10 5.69 -5.38 7.04
CA ARG A 10 6.30 -4.08 6.69
C ARG A 10 7.14 -4.16 5.43
N LEU A 11 7.95 -5.21 5.27
CA LEU A 11 8.77 -5.40 4.08
C LEU A 11 7.92 -5.61 2.82
N ALA A 12 6.81 -6.36 2.92
CA ALA A 12 5.86 -6.50 1.82
C ALA A 12 5.25 -5.15 1.43
N ALA A 13 4.81 -4.35 2.41
CA ALA A 13 4.27 -3.01 2.15
C ALA A 13 5.30 -2.09 1.48
N VAL A 14 6.54 -2.05 1.96
CA VAL A 14 7.61 -1.25 1.35
C VAL A 14 7.93 -1.71 -0.07
N GLY A 15 7.98 -3.04 -0.31
CA GLY A 15 8.21 -3.61 -1.64
C GLY A 15 7.11 -3.23 -2.64
N LEU A 16 5.85 -3.26 -2.20
CA LEU A 16 4.71 -2.81 -3.01
C LEU A 16 4.81 -1.32 -3.36
N VAL A 17 5.05 -0.45 -2.37
CA VAL A 17 5.18 1.01 -2.60
C VAL A 17 6.36 1.31 -3.52
N ARG A 18 7.48 0.60 -3.39
CA ARG A 18 8.63 0.74 -4.30
C ARG A 18 8.26 0.43 -5.74
N LEU A 19 7.58 -0.70 -5.99
CA LEU A 19 7.15 -1.07 -7.34
C LEU A 19 6.17 -0.03 -7.90
N GLY A 20 5.19 0.40 -7.10
CA GLY A 20 4.26 1.46 -7.50
C GLY A 20 4.96 2.79 -7.84
N ALA A 21 5.99 3.17 -7.08
CA ALA A 21 6.75 4.40 -7.33
C ALA A 21 7.62 4.27 -8.59
N GLN A 22 8.25 3.11 -8.80
CA GLN A 22 9.00 2.81 -10.02
C GLN A 22 8.11 2.88 -11.25
N ASP A 23 6.89 2.35 -11.17
CA ASP A 23 5.93 2.42 -12.28
C ASP A 23 5.52 3.86 -12.59
N TRP A 24 5.26 4.66 -11.55
CA TRP A 24 4.90 6.06 -11.68
C TRP A 24 6.02 6.86 -12.37
N LEU A 25 7.27 6.69 -11.92
CA LEU A 25 8.45 7.33 -12.50
C LEU A 25 8.80 6.80 -13.90
N SER A 26 8.55 5.51 -14.17
CA SER A 26 8.82 4.89 -15.48
C SER A 26 7.77 5.21 -16.54
N THR A 27 6.60 5.71 -16.14
CA THR A 27 5.55 6.14 -17.08
C THR A 27 6.03 7.35 -17.91
N GLU A 28 6.98 8.14 -17.41
CA GLU A 28 7.68 9.17 -18.20
C GLU A 28 8.68 8.58 -19.22
N GLY A 29 9.12 7.33 -19.02
CA GLY A 29 10.12 6.63 -19.84
C GLY A 29 9.57 5.71 -20.94
N GLY A 30 8.25 5.70 -21.19
CA GLY A 30 7.64 5.03 -22.35
C GLY A 30 7.17 3.58 -22.15
N ALA A 31 7.19 3.04 -20.93
CA ALA A 31 6.54 1.75 -20.64
C ALA A 31 5.02 1.95 -20.41
N PRO A 32 4.15 1.09 -20.98
CA PRO A 32 2.71 1.22 -20.76
C PRO A 32 2.32 1.02 -19.28
N ALA A 33 1.39 1.84 -18.77
CA ALA A 33 0.94 1.79 -17.37
C ALA A 33 0.42 0.41 -16.89
N TRP A 34 -0.06 -0.43 -17.81
CA TRP A 34 -0.50 -1.80 -17.50
C TRP A 34 0.66 -2.76 -17.18
N VAL A 35 1.87 -2.51 -17.68
CA VAL A 35 3.09 -3.30 -17.40
C VAL A 35 3.56 -3.10 -15.97
N GLY A 36 3.41 -1.88 -15.43
CA GLY A 36 3.70 -1.60 -14.03
C GLY A 36 2.74 -2.32 -13.08
N GLY A 37 1.44 -2.19 -13.34
CA GLY A 37 0.40 -2.91 -12.60
C GLY A 37 0.63 -4.42 -12.50
N LEU A 38 1.20 -5.05 -13.55
CA LEU A 38 1.58 -6.46 -13.56
C LEU A 38 2.72 -6.81 -12.59
N ARG A 39 3.71 -5.93 -12.40
CA ARG A 39 4.83 -6.18 -11.47
C ARG A 39 4.38 -6.14 -10.02
N ALA A 40 3.61 -5.12 -9.64
CA ALA A 40 3.05 -4.99 -8.31
C ALA A 40 2.07 -6.14 -7.99
N ALA A 41 1.21 -6.52 -8.94
CA ALA A 41 0.32 -7.67 -8.79
C ALA A 41 1.09 -8.99 -8.63
N SER A 42 2.12 -9.23 -9.44
CA SER A 42 2.95 -10.43 -9.34
C SER A 42 3.70 -10.50 -8.01
N PHE A 43 4.21 -9.37 -7.52
CA PHE A 43 4.86 -9.28 -6.22
C PHE A 43 3.86 -9.54 -5.09
N ALA A 44 2.67 -8.93 -5.14
CA ALA A 44 1.60 -9.16 -4.17
C ALA A 44 1.18 -10.64 -4.13
N ASP A 45 1.02 -11.29 -5.28
CA ASP A 45 0.69 -12.71 -5.34
C ASP A 45 1.77 -13.60 -4.69
N ALA A 46 3.04 -13.21 -4.79
CA ALA A 46 4.15 -13.93 -4.18
C ALA A 46 4.23 -13.71 -2.65
N TRP A 47 3.92 -12.49 -2.18
CA TRP A 47 4.08 -12.08 -0.79
C TRP A 47 2.84 -12.25 0.08
N LEU A 48 1.64 -12.16 -0.48
CA LEU A 48 0.40 -12.13 0.29
C LEU A 48 -0.18 -13.53 0.47
N ALA A 49 -0.57 -13.85 1.70
CA ALA A 49 -1.35 -15.04 2.05
C ALA A 49 -2.83 -14.66 2.22
N PHE A 50 -3.71 -15.28 1.43
CA PHE A 50 -5.15 -15.02 1.42
C PHE A 50 -5.90 -16.20 2.06
N GLY A 51 -5.86 -16.33 3.40
CA GLY A 51 -6.73 -17.25 4.17
C GLY A 51 -6.58 -18.77 3.99
N ASP A 52 -5.86 -19.25 2.97
CA ASP A 52 -5.90 -20.68 2.57
C ASP A 52 -4.94 -21.62 3.32
N GLY A 53 -4.37 -21.20 4.45
CA GLY A 53 -3.48 -22.03 5.29
C GLY A 53 -2.38 -21.24 5.99
N PRO A 54 -1.56 -21.88 6.85
CA PRO A 54 -0.44 -21.20 7.49
C PRO A 54 0.53 -20.68 6.43
N ALA A 55 0.80 -19.38 6.46
CA ALA A 55 1.76 -18.74 5.57
C ALA A 55 3.14 -19.40 5.78
N SER A 56 3.65 -20.10 4.76
CA SER A 56 4.99 -20.68 4.81
C SER A 56 6.03 -19.64 4.39
N GLY A 57 7.12 -19.52 5.15
CA GLY A 57 8.22 -18.59 4.84
C GLY A 57 7.89 -17.14 5.20
N LEU A 58 8.34 -16.18 4.36
CA LEU A 58 8.15 -14.73 4.58
C LEU A 58 6.81 -14.19 4.04
N ARG A 59 5.85 -15.07 3.71
CA ARG A 59 4.53 -14.61 3.24
C ARG A 59 3.75 -13.96 4.38
N ALA A 60 3.15 -12.81 4.10
CA ALA A 60 2.43 -12.00 5.07
C ALA A 60 0.91 -12.10 4.85
N PRO A 61 0.08 -12.11 5.91
CA PRO A 61 -1.37 -12.12 5.76
C PRO A 61 -1.86 -10.89 4.99
N ALA A 62 -2.64 -11.10 3.93
CA ALA A 62 -3.12 -10.01 3.07
C ALA A 62 -3.85 -8.88 3.83
N PRO A 63 -4.71 -9.17 4.84
CA PRO A 63 -5.34 -8.12 5.64
C PRO A 63 -4.33 -7.30 6.46
N GLU A 64 -3.25 -7.91 6.95
CA GLU A 64 -2.21 -7.20 7.69
C GLU A 64 -1.36 -6.32 6.79
N VAL A 65 -1.03 -6.79 5.58
CA VAL A 65 -0.36 -5.96 4.57
C VAL A 65 -1.25 -4.82 4.10
N LEU A 66 -2.55 -5.04 3.91
CA LEU A 66 -3.50 -3.97 3.59
C LEU A 66 -3.48 -2.88 4.68
N ARG A 67 -3.57 -3.25 5.96
CA ARG A 67 -3.47 -2.27 7.07
C ARG A 67 -2.14 -1.52 7.05
N ALA A 68 -1.03 -2.22 6.84
CA ALA A 68 0.30 -1.62 6.80
C ALA A 68 0.46 -0.64 5.62
N VAL A 69 -0.05 -0.99 4.44
CA VAL A 69 -0.05 -0.12 3.26
C VAL A 69 -0.98 1.08 3.48
N VAL A 70 -2.16 0.90 4.07
CA VAL A 70 -3.09 2.01 4.40
C VAL A 70 -2.43 3.00 5.37
N ALA A 71 -1.82 2.50 6.45
CA ALA A 71 -1.10 3.33 7.41
C ALA A 71 0.04 4.09 6.71
N ARG A 72 0.81 3.40 5.86
CA ARG A 72 1.91 4.03 5.13
C ARG A 72 1.44 5.07 4.13
N ALA A 73 0.35 4.79 3.40
CA ALA A 73 -0.27 5.74 2.48
C ALA A 73 -0.72 6.99 3.23
N ALA A 74 -1.37 6.83 4.39
CA ALA A 74 -1.82 7.95 5.21
C ALA A 74 -0.65 8.82 5.70
N GLU A 75 0.43 8.21 6.19
CA GLU A 75 1.65 8.93 6.58
C GLU A 75 2.25 9.72 5.40
N LEU A 76 2.31 9.12 4.21
CA LEU A 76 2.91 9.73 3.03
C LEU A 76 2.04 10.88 2.49
N VAL A 77 0.72 10.71 2.45
CA VAL A 77 -0.23 11.77 2.06
C VAL A 77 -0.16 12.94 3.05
N LEU A 78 -0.14 12.66 4.35
CA LEU A 78 -0.03 13.72 5.35
C LEU A 78 1.29 14.49 5.20
N ARG A 79 2.40 13.79 4.96
CA ARG A 79 3.72 14.40 4.71
C ARG A 79 3.78 15.20 3.41
N SER A 80 3.19 14.71 2.32
CA SER A 80 3.17 15.45 1.05
C SER A 80 2.35 16.75 1.19
N CYS A 81 1.33 16.73 2.06
CA CYS A 81 0.58 17.90 2.50
C CYS A 81 1.23 18.67 3.67
N ARG A 82 2.53 18.49 3.95
CA ARG A 82 3.29 19.22 4.98
C ARG A 82 2.72 19.09 6.39
N GLU A 83 2.22 17.90 6.73
CA GLU A 83 1.56 17.58 8.00
C GLU A 83 0.24 18.34 8.23
N ASP A 84 -0.35 18.92 7.18
CA ASP A 84 -1.67 19.56 7.23
C ASP A 84 -2.77 18.53 7.01
N GLY A 85 -3.41 18.12 8.12
CA GLY A 85 -4.52 17.16 8.12
C GLY A 85 -5.70 17.58 7.24
N PRO A 86 -6.28 18.79 7.42
CA PRO A 86 -7.32 19.30 6.54
C PRO A 86 -6.97 19.26 5.05
N ALA A 87 -5.77 19.71 4.66
CA ALA A 87 -5.34 19.67 3.26
C ALA A 87 -5.20 18.23 2.73
N ALA A 88 -4.67 17.32 3.54
CA ALA A 88 -4.58 15.90 3.20
C ALA A 88 -5.95 15.25 2.99
N LEU A 89 -6.92 15.59 3.85
CA LEU A 89 -8.30 15.11 3.70
C LEU A 89 -8.96 15.72 2.45
N GLU A 90 -8.83 17.02 2.21
CA GLU A 90 -9.36 17.64 0.99
C GLU A 90 -8.82 16.98 -0.29
N TRP A 91 -7.50 16.74 -0.36
CA TRP A 91 -6.84 16.02 -1.46
C TRP A 91 -7.44 14.62 -1.67
N LEU A 92 -7.66 13.87 -0.60
CA LEU A 92 -8.26 12.52 -0.65
C LEU A 92 -9.73 12.57 -1.08
N GLY A 93 -10.47 13.58 -0.63
CA GLY A 93 -11.88 13.79 -0.95
C GLY A 93 -12.10 14.06 -2.42
N GLN A 94 -11.31 14.98 -2.98
CA GLN A 94 -11.37 15.34 -4.39
C GLN A 94 -11.08 14.13 -5.29
N ARG A 95 -9.98 13.41 -5.03
CA ARG A 95 -9.65 12.19 -5.79
C ARG A 95 -10.68 11.08 -5.62
N SER A 96 -11.30 10.97 -4.44
CA SER A 96 -12.35 9.97 -4.19
C SER A 96 -13.61 10.27 -5.00
N ALA A 97 -14.00 11.55 -5.10
CA ALA A 97 -15.11 11.97 -5.94
C ALA A 97 -14.83 11.67 -7.42
N GLU A 98 -13.67 12.07 -7.93
CA GLU A 98 -13.25 11.82 -9.31
C GLU A 98 -13.22 10.32 -9.65
N ALA A 99 -12.64 9.50 -8.77
CA ALA A 99 -12.58 8.06 -8.96
C ALA A 99 -13.97 7.40 -8.95
N ARG A 100 -14.92 7.91 -8.15
CA ARG A 100 -16.31 7.42 -8.15
C ARG A 100 -17.03 7.77 -9.43
N GLU A 101 -16.86 8.99 -9.92
CA GLU A 101 -17.44 9.42 -11.20
C GLU A 101 -16.88 8.61 -12.37
N GLN A 102 -15.56 8.37 -12.38
CA GLN A 102 -14.91 7.54 -13.38
C GLN A 102 -15.44 6.10 -13.34
N ALA A 103 -15.49 5.49 -12.15
CA ALA A 103 -16.03 4.15 -11.96
C ALA A 103 -17.49 4.03 -12.42
N HIS A 104 -18.31 5.05 -12.13
CA HIS A 104 -19.69 5.10 -12.60
C HIS A 104 -19.78 5.17 -14.12
N ARG A 105 -18.96 6.01 -14.76
CA ARG A 105 -18.87 6.12 -16.22
C ARG A 105 -18.43 4.82 -16.90
N GLU A 106 -17.53 4.07 -16.26
CA GLU A 106 -17.04 2.78 -16.75
C GLU A 106 -17.98 1.60 -16.42
N GLY A 107 -19.06 1.84 -15.68
CA GLY A 107 -19.96 0.79 -15.23
C GLY A 107 -19.27 -0.20 -14.28
N ALA A 108 -18.22 0.22 -13.57
CA ALA A 108 -17.47 -0.62 -12.65
C ALA A 108 -18.35 -1.00 -11.47
N SER A 109 -18.74 -2.27 -11.40
CA SER A 109 -19.63 -2.78 -10.36
C SER A 109 -19.00 -2.82 -8.96
N HIS A 110 -17.66 -2.78 -8.88
CA HIS A 110 -16.93 -2.91 -7.61
C HIS A 110 -15.63 -2.09 -7.61
N PRO A 111 -15.71 -0.75 -7.52
CA PRO A 111 -14.55 0.11 -7.75
C PRO A 111 -13.61 0.15 -6.52
N ALA A 112 -12.43 -0.46 -6.67
CA ALA A 112 -11.42 -0.55 -5.61
C ALA A 112 -10.80 0.80 -5.24
N GLU A 113 -10.56 1.68 -6.23
CA GLU A 113 -9.87 2.95 -6.03
C GLU A 113 -10.62 3.93 -5.10
N PRO A 114 -11.93 4.19 -5.28
CA PRO A 114 -12.72 4.95 -4.30
C PRO A 114 -12.70 4.37 -2.89
N CYS A 115 -12.70 3.04 -2.77
CA CYS A 115 -12.66 2.37 -1.47
C CYS A 115 -11.28 2.56 -0.82
N ALA A 116 -10.20 2.33 -1.57
CA ALA A 116 -8.83 2.55 -1.12
C ALA A 116 -8.59 4.00 -0.64
N LEU A 117 -9.06 5.00 -1.39
CA LEU A 117 -9.00 6.41 -0.99
C LEU A 117 -9.75 6.67 0.32
N THR A 118 -10.89 6.00 0.51
CA THR A 118 -11.65 6.08 1.76
C THR A 118 -10.90 5.42 2.92
N LEU A 119 -10.23 4.29 2.72
CA LEU A 119 -9.41 3.65 3.76
C LEU A 119 -8.24 4.56 4.18
N VAL A 120 -7.55 5.18 3.22
CA VAL A 120 -6.46 6.13 3.50
C VAL A 120 -6.98 7.38 4.21
N TRP A 121 -8.19 7.86 3.88
CA TRP A 121 -8.86 8.94 4.62
C TRP A 121 -9.00 8.61 6.11
N HIS A 122 -9.49 7.40 6.45
CA HIS A 122 -9.56 6.99 7.87
C HIS A 122 -8.17 6.85 8.49
N GLY A 123 -7.16 6.42 7.71
CA GLY A 123 -5.77 6.41 8.15
C GLY A 123 -5.26 7.81 8.52
N VAL A 124 -5.50 8.82 7.68
CA VAL A 124 -5.11 10.22 7.98
C VAL A 124 -5.84 10.72 9.21
N GLN A 125 -7.15 10.48 9.31
CA GLN A 125 -7.92 10.84 10.50
C GLN A 125 -7.37 10.18 11.77
N ALA A 126 -6.95 8.92 11.71
CA ALA A 126 -6.32 8.21 12.83
C ALA A 126 -5.00 8.85 13.28
N LEU A 127 -4.22 9.40 12.34
CA LEU A 127 -2.93 10.05 12.62
C LEU A 127 -3.10 11.46 13.21
N THR A 128 -4.17 12.17 12.83
CA THR A 128 -4.37 13.57 13.20
C THR A 128 -5.32 13.77 14.39
N ALA A 129 -6.14 12.78 14.74
CA ALA A 129 -7.09 12.85 15.85
C ALA A 129 -6.55 12.17 17.11
N GLU A 130 -7.02 12.61 18.29
CA GLU A 130 -6.73 11.93 19.57
C GLU A 130 -7.40 10.53 19.64
N ASP A 131 -8.49 10.32 18.87
CA ASP A 131 -9.30 9.09 18.82
C ASP A 131 -8.79 8.05 17.79
N GLY A 132 -7.48 7.92 17.62
CA GLY A 132 -6.84 6.96 16.70
C GLY A 132 -7.41 5.52 16.71
N PRO A 133 -7.80 4.93 17.86
CA PRO A 133 -8.37 3.59 17.92
C PRO A 133 -9.73 3.41 17.20
N ASP A 134 -10.62 4.42 17.17
CA ASP A 134 -11.92 4.31 16.45
C ASP A 134 -11.70 4.26 14.94
N HIS A 135 -10.72 5.01 14.44
CA HIS A 135 -10.38 5.02 13.03
C HIS A 135 -9.72 3.73 12.55
N ALA A 136 -8.90 3.08 13.39
CA ALA A 136 -8.36 1.75 13.10
C ALA A 136 -9.50 0.72 12.91
N ARG A 137 -10.50 0.74 13.79
CA ARG A 137 -11.70 -0.11 13.66
C ARG A 137 -12.47 0.18 12.36
N ARG A 138 -12.66 1.45 12.00
CA ARG A 138 -13.35 1.84 10.75
C ARG A 138 -12.62 1.38 9.49
N ILE A 139 -11.29 1.33 9.50
CA ILE A 139 -10.49 0.76 8.40
C ILE A 139 -10.82 -0.73 8.26
N GLU A 140 -10.84 -1.47 9.35
CA GLU A 140 -11.15 -2.91 9.36
C GLU A 140 -12.58 -3.17 8.86
N GLU A 141 -13.57 -2.47 9.41
CA GLU A 141 -14.98 -2.63 9.04
C GLU A 141 -15.21 -2.34 7.55
N ARG A 142 -14.61 -1.28 7.01
CA ARG A 142 -14.76 -0.92 5.59
C ARG A 142 -14.02 -1.87 4.66
N ALA A 143 -12.79 -2.27 5.02
CA ALA A 143 -12.04 -3.25 4.25
C ALA A 143 -12.80 -4.58 4.24
N GLU A 144 -13.34 -5.00 5.38
CA GLU A 144 -14.12 -6.23 5.50
C GLU A 144 -15.44 -6.14 4.73
N ALA A 145 -16.15 -5.01 4.78
CA ALA A 145 -17.38 -4.80 4.01
C ALA A 145 -17.12 -4.92 2.49
N TYR A 146 -16.07 -4.27 2.00
CA TYR A 146 -15.67 -4.36 0.59
C TYR A 146 -15.35 -5.81 0.18
N VAL A 147 -14.57 -6.53 1.01
CA VAL A 147 -14.16 -7.92 0.72
C VAL A 147 -15.30 -8.93 0.87
N ARG A 148 -16.21 -8.76 1.85
CA ARG A 148 -17.33 -9.67 2.10
C ARG A 148 -18.41 -9.60 1.04
N GLU A 149 -18.62 -8.44 0.42
CA GLU A 149 -19.71 -8.27 -0.54
C GLU A 149 -19.60 -9.25 -1.72
N ARG A 150 -18.39 -9.75 -2.09
CA ARG A 150 -18.21 -10.82 -3.11
C ARG A 150 -17.07 -11.83 -2.94
N HIS A 151 -16.32 -11.87 -1.83
CA HIS A 151 -15.34 -12.93 -1.49
C HIS A 151 -14.53 -13.48 -2.68
N CYS A 152 -13.68 -12.66 -3.27
CA CYS A 152 -12.61 -13.17 -4.10
C CYS A 152 -11.28 -12.50 -3.72
N ARG A 153 -10.22 -13.29 -3.68
CA ARG A 153 -8.80 -12.86 -3.55
C ARG A 153 -8.48 -11.61 -4.39
N GLN A 154 -9.15 -11.47 -5.53
CA GLN A 154 -9.04 -10.36 -6.47
C GLN A 154 -9.43 -9.02 -5.84
N ASP A 155 -10.45 -8.95 -5.00
CA ASP A 155 -10.92 -7.69 -4.39
C ASP A 155 -9.94 -7.21 -3.31
N THR A 156 -9.45 -8.12 -2.46
CA THR A 156 -8.40 -7.78 -1.48
C THR A 156 -7.11 -7.35 -2.19
N LEU A 157 -6.72 -8.06 -3.26
CA LEU A 157 -5.57 -7.69 -4.07
C LEU A 157 -5.77 -6.29 -4.71
N ALA A 158 -6.94 -6.02 -5.28
CA ALA A 158 -7.27 -4.73 -5.88
C ALA A 158 -7.19 -3.60 -4.85
N LEU A 159 -7.71 -3.78 -3.63
CA LEU A 159 -7.55 -2.81 -2.55
C LEU A 159 -6.08 -2.57 -2.20
N VAL A 160 -5.29 -3.62 -2.02
CA VAL A 160 -3.85 -3.49 -1.70
C VAL A 160 -3.12 -2.72 -2.80
N LEU A 161 -3.38 -3.04 -4.06
CA LEU A 161 -2.74 -2.36 -5.20
C LEU A 161 -3.20 -0.90 -5.32
N CYS A 162 -4.47 -0.59 -5.11
CA CYS A 162 -4.96 0.79 -5.10
C CYS A 162 -4.35 1.60 -3.95
N CYS A 163 -4.31 1.06 -2.72
CA CYS A 163 -3.65 1.72 -1.59
C CYS A 163 -2.15 1.93 -1.85
N THR A 164 -1.50 0.96 -2.51
CA THR A 164 -0.10 1.03 -2.92
C THR A 164 0.14 2.16 -3.92
N ARG A 165 -0.75 2.31 -4.92
CA ARG A 165 -0.69 3.42 -5.89
C ARG A 165 -0.84 4.79 -5.22
N ILE A 166 -1.73 4.90 -4.23
CA ILE A 166 -1.90 6.15 -3.46
C ILE A 166 -0.62 6.47 -2.68
N ALA A 167 -0.05 5.49 -1.97
CA ALA A 167 1.22 5.66 -1.26
C ALA A 167 2.37 6.04 -2.20
N ALA A 168 2.48 5.38 -3.35
CA ALA A 168 3.50 5.66 -4.35
C ALA A 168 3.37 7.09 -4.91
N ALA A 169 2.16 7.51 -5.29
CA ALA A 169 1.92 8.87 -5.78
C ALA A 169 2.29 9.91 -4.72
N ALA A 170 1.85 9.73 -3.47
CA ALA A 170 2.18 10.65 -2.38
C ALA A 170 3.69 10.70 -2.08
N LEU A 171 4.40 9.56 -2.17
CA LEU A 171 5.85 9.50 -2.03
C LEU A 171 6.57 10.25 -3.15
N VAL A 172 6.13 10.08 -4.40
CA VAL A 172 6.73 10.78 -5.55
C VAL A 172 6.45 12.28 -5.46
N GLU A 173 5.22 12.69 -5.11
CA GLU A 173 4.88 14.09 -4.85
C GLU A 173 5.76 14.68 -3.72
N LEU A 174 5.92 13.97 -2.60
CA LEU A 174 6.79 14.38 -1.48
C LEU A 174 8.27 14.53 -1.88
N CYS A 175 8.71 13.74 -2.87
CA CYS A 175 10.07 13.79 -3.40
C CYS A 175 10.21 14.70 -4.62
N GLU A 176 9.15 15.44 -5.00
CA GLU A 176 9.14 16.35 -6.15
C GLU A 176 9.49 15.64 -7.48
N GLY A 177 9.18 14.35 -7.60
CA GLY A 177 9.53 13.56 -8.79
C GLY A 177 10.97 13.06 -8.84
N ASP A 178 11.84 13.41 -7.88
CA ASP A 178 13.26 13.01 -7.90
C ASP A 178 13.43 11.50 -7.58
N PRO A 179 13.88 10.68 -8.55
CA PRO A 179 14.01 9.23 -8.37
C PRO A 179 15.00 8.84 -7.28
N GLU A 180 16.09 9.59 -7.09
CA GLU A 180 17.11 9.31 -6.08
C GLU A 180 16.58 9.58 -4.68
N ARG A 181 15.80 10.67 -4.51
CA ARG A 181 15.12 10.95 -3.23
C ARG A 181 14.07 9.89 -2.91
N VAL A 182 13.31 9.43 -3.90
CA VAL A 182 12.33 8.35 -3.74
C VAL A 182 13.04 7.06 -3.30
N ALA A 183 14.11 6.68 -3.99
CA ALA A 183 14.90 5.50 -3.66
C ALA A 183 15.48 5.57 -2.24
N GLY A 184 16.12 6.69 -1.89
CA GLY A 184 16.72 6.90 -0.57
C GLY A 184 15.70 6.83 0.57
N ARG A 185 14.49 7.37 0.40
CA ARG A 185 13.41 7.25 1.41
C ARG A 185 12.96 5.79 1.57
N LEU A 186 12.76 5.07 0.48
CA LEU A 186 12.34 3.65 0.53
C LEU A 186 13.41 2.77 1.17
N GLU A 187 14.69 3.07 0.96
CA GLU A 187 15.79 2.37 1.64
C GLU A 187 15.79 2.62 3.14
N GLN A 188 15.58 3.86 3.58
CA GLN A 188 15.43 4.20 5.00
C GLN A 188 14.23 3.49 5.62
N ASP A 189 13.11 3.38 4.90
CA ASP A 189 11.92 2.67 5.37
C ASP A 189 12.17 1.16 5.51
N ALA A 190 12.81 0.56 4.51
CA ALA A 190 13.19 -0.85 4.55
C ALA A 190 14.18 -1.12 5.69
N ALA A 191 15.19 -0.27 5.88
CA ALA A 191 16.18 -0.40 6.95
C ALA A 191 15.54 -0.34 8.35
N ARG A 192 14.53 0.50 8.55
CA ARG A 192 13.77 0.55 9.82
C ARG A 192 12.96 -0.72 10.11
N SER A 193 12.68 -1.51 9.07
CA SER A 193 11.88 -2.75 9.15
C SER A 193 12.75 -4.01 9.18
N MET A 194 14.08 -3.88 9.11
CA MET A 194 15.02 -5.00 9.25
C MET A 194 15.43 -5.19 10.72
N PRO A 195 15.57 -6.44 11.20
CA PRO A 195 16.06 -6.70 12.55
C PRO A 195 17.46 -6.10 12.75
N ARG A 196 17.65 -5.37 13.86
CA ARG A 196 18.94 -4.71 14.20
C ARG A 196 20.08 -5.69 14.50
N ALA A 197 19.78 -6.97 14.71
CA ALA A 197 20.75 -8.02 14.99
C ALA A 197 20.66 -9.12 13.93
N GLY A 198 21.47 -9.01 12.88
CA GLY A 198 21.58 -9.98 11.80
C GLY A 198 22.40 -9.42 10.64
N LEU A 199 23.02 -10.31 9.85
CA LEU A 199 23.59 -9.93 8.55
C LEU A 199 22.46 -9.33 7.72
N VAL A 200 22.54 -8.03 7.43
CA VAL A 200 21.59 -7.30 6.60
C VAL A 200 21.55 -7.99 5.25
N PRO A 201 20.46 -8.71 4.89
CA PRO A 201 20.32 -9.16 3.53
C PRO A 201 20.01 -7.89 2.74
N LEU A 202 20.98 -7.49 1.94
CA LEU A 202 20.69 -6.71 0.76
C LEU A 202 19.56 -7.47 0.03
N TRP A 203 18.38 -6.85 0.07
CA TRP A 203 17.20 -7.07 -0.77
C TRP A 203 16.06 -7.88 -0.13
N VAL A 204 14.83 -7.34 -0.26
CA VAL A 204 13.58 -8.08 -0.09
C VAL A 204 13.45 -8.98 -1.32
N PRO A 205 13.45 -10.32 -1.19
CA PRO A 205 13.43 -11.21 -2.35
C PRO A 205 12.15 -10.99 -3.15
N GLY A 206 12.27 -10.93 -4.48
CA GLY A 206 11.11 -10.82 -5.38
C GLY A 206 10.13 -11.99 -5.26
N ARG A 207 10.55 -13.10 -4.62
CA ARG A 207 9.72 -14.26 -4.27
C ARG A 207 10.12 -14.79 -2.88
N PRO A 208 9.28 -14.67 -1.85
CA PRO A 208 9.61 -15.08 -0.48
C PRO A 208 9.58 -16.61 -0.27
N ALA A 209 9.11 -17.37 -1.26
CA ALA A 209 9.04 -18.84 -1.23
C ALA A 209 10.30 -19.54 -1.79
N LEU A 210 11.28 -18.79 -2.30
CA LEU A 210 12.55 -19.33 -2.77
C LEU A 210 13.65 -18.91 -1.78
N PRO A 211 14.53 -19.82 -1.34
CA PRO A 211 15.71 -19.40 -0.58
C PRO A 211 16.50 -18.39 -1.41
N ALA A 212 17.08 -17.38 -0.75
CA ALA A 212 18.06 -16.51 -1.37
C ALA A 212 19.21 -17.40 -1.87
N GLY A 213 19.31 -17.53 -3.20
CA GLY A 213 20.44 -18.17 -3.85
C GLY A 213 21.67 -17.27 -3.83
#